data_AF-A0A3N6NW67-F1
#
_entry.id   AF-A0A3N6NW67-F1
#
_cell.length_a   1.000
_cell.length_b   1.000
_cell.length_c   1.000
_cell.angle_alpha   90.00
_cell.angle_beta   90.00
_cell.angle_gamma   90.00
#
_symmetry.space_group_name_H-M   'P 1'
#
loop_
_entity.id
_entity.type
_entity.pdbx_description
1 polymer ?
#
loop_
_entity_poly.entity_id
_entity_poly.type
_entity_poly.pdbx_seq_one_letter_code
_entity_poly.pdbx_strand_id
1 'polypeptide(L)'
;MRLVDRHIINRTHNFWRVCDELAFKSKNLYDLANYYCRQHFFQSSKSLDLTKLYHATKDSDAYRALPTKVSKQIIKCLVATWRSYFQAMGEWSKHPGKFLGKPKIPKYKDKTQGRNVVIYSKESVYRASLKNGICHLSMSDIKIPVVVDTVIEVRIVPATSCYIIEVVYEKTNQPQIN
;
A
#
# COMPACT_ATOMS: atom_id res chain seq x y z
N MET A 1 -19.24 6.18 8.72
CA MET A 1 -18.57 4.85 8.80
C MET A 1 -17.65 4.68 7.60
N ARG A 2 -16.47 4.06 7.74
CA ARG A 2 -15.63 3.71 6.58
C ARG A 2 -16.14 2.44 5.92
N LEU A 3 -16.35 2.50 4.61
CA LEU A 3 -16.79 1.39 3.77
C LEU A 3 -15.75 1.10 2.70
N VAL A 4 -15.82 -0.12 2.16
CA VAL A 4 -14.95 -0.60 1.09
C VAL A 4 -15.81 -1.21 0.00
N ASP A 5 -15.70 -0.64 -1.20
CA ASP A 5 -16.24 -1.24 -2.42
C ASP A 5 -15.13 -2.08 -3.09
N ARG A 6 -15.44 -3.32 -3.47
CA ARG A 6 -14.45 -4.33 -3.88
C ARG A 6 -14.72 -4.80 -5.30
N HIS A 7 -13.71 -4.63 -6.16
CA HIS A 7 -13.74 -5.03 -7.56
C HIS A 7 -12.73 -6.16 -7.79
N ILE A 8 -13.21 -7.34 -8.18
CA ILE A 8 -12.35 -8.52 -8.40
C ILE A 8 -11.83 -8.52 -9.83
N ILE A 9 -10.50 -8.48 -9.96
CA ILE A 9 -9.78 -8.50 -11.22
C ILE A 9 -9.13 -9.88 -11.38
N ASN A 10 -9.85 -10.81 -12.00
CA ASN A 10 -9.35 -12.16 -12.30
C ASN A 10 -8.37 -12.14 -13.48
N ARG A 11 -7.73 -13.28 -13.77
CA ARG A 11 -6.69 -13.40 -14.83
C ARG A 11 -7.16 -13.03 -16.24
N THR A 12 -8.45 -13.20 -16.53
CA THR A 12 -9.03 -12.88 -17.84
C THR A 12 -9.49 -11.43 -17.94
N HIS A 13 -9.48 -10.67 -16.84
CA HIS A 13 -9.90 -9.29 -16.83
C HIS A 13 -8.86 -8.39 -17.52
N ASN A 14 -9.32 -7.44 -18.34
CA ASN A 14 -8.49 -6.49 -19.06
C ASN A 14 -7.48 -5.70 -18.20
N PHE A 15 -7.76 -5.46 -16.91
CA PHE A 15 -6.88 -4.73 -15.99
C PHE A 15 -5.87 -5.63 -15.28
N TRP A 16 -5.98 -6.95 -15.40
CA TRP A 16 -5.15 -7.89 -14.64
C TRP A 16 -3.66 -7.64 -14.84
N ARG A 17 -3.23 -7.47 -16.10
CA ARG A 17 -1.82 -7.23 -16.44
C ARG A 17 -1.30 -5.91 -15.83
N VAL A 18 -2.11 -4.86 -15.86
CA VAL A 18 -1.75 -3.56 -15.28
C VAL A 18 -1.68 -3.64 -13.76
N CYS A 19 -2.62 -4.35 -13.12
CA CYS A 19 -2.56 -4.61 -11.67
C CYS A 19 -1.29 -5.40 -11.28
N ASP A 20 -0.94 -6.43 -12.04
CA ASP A 20 0.27 -7.23 -11.81
C ASP A 20 1.54 -6.40 -11.91
N GLU A 21 1.65 -5.59 -12.97
CA GLU A 21 2.79 -4.72 -13.20
C GLU A 21 2.95 -3.68 -12.08
N LEU A 22 1.87 -3.00 -11.70
CA LEU A 22 1.89 -2.02 -10.60
C LEU A 22 2.26 -2.67 -9.26
N ALA A 23 1.72 -3.85 -8.98
CA ALA A 23 2.03 -4.60 -7.76
C ALA A 23 3.48 -5.10 -7.72
N PHE A 24 4.06 -5.43 -8.88
CA PHE A 24 5.48 -5.77 -9.01
C PHE A 24 6.39 -4.55 -8.83
N LYS A 25 6.05 -3.41 -9.44
CA LYS A 25 6.76 -2.13 -9.23
C LYS A 25 6.71 -1.70 -7.75
N SER A 26 5.54 -1.80 -7.12
CA SER A 26 5.37 -1.55 -5.68
C SER A 26 6.24 -2.47 -4.83
N LYS A 27 6.35 -3.76 -5.22
CA LYS A 27 7.25 -4.71 -4.56
C LYS A 27 8.71 -4.27 -4.65
N ASN A 28 9.18 -3.85 -5.82
CA ASN A 28 10.56 -3.42 -6.00
C ASN A 28 10.89 -2.18 -5.17
N LEU A 29 9.99 -1.21 -5.09
CA LEU A 29 10.17 -0.05 -4.20
C LEU A 29 10.15 -0.46 -2.72
N TYR A 30 9.24 -1.35 -2.32
CA TYR A 30 9.19 -1.86 -0.96
C TYR A 30 10.50 -2.54 -0.56
N ASP A 31 11.03 -3.44 -1.38
CA ASP A 31 12.26 -4.17 -1.07
C ASP A 31 13.49 -3.25 -1.03
N LEU A 32 13.59 -2.29 -1.96
CA LEU A 32 14.66 -1.28 -1.95
C LEU A 32 14.58 -0.42 -0.68
N ALA A 33 13.39 0.08 -0.34
CA ALA A 33 13.21 0.87 0.87
C ALA A 33 13.52 0.03 2.13
N ASN A 34 13.08 -1.22 2.16
CA ASN A 34 13.33 -2.13 3.27
C ASN A 34 14.81 -2.47 3.41
N TYR A 35 15.56 -2.51 2.31
CA TYR A 35 17.01 -2.68 2.34
C TYR A 35 17.66 -1.57 3.17
N TYR A 36 17.36 -0.29 2.91
CA TYR A 36 17.88 0.83 3.70
C TYR A 36 17.49 0.74 5.18
N CYS A 37 16.23 0.38 5.48
CA CYS A 37 15.78 0.17 6.86
C CYS A 37 16.56 -0.93 7.56
N ARG A 38 16.80 -2.07 6.89
CA ARG A 38 17.53 -3.21 7.45
C ARG A 38 19.00 -2.90 7.67
N GLN A 39 19.67 -2.24 6.73
CA GLN A 39 21.06 -1.79 6.89
C GLN A 39 21.18 -0.88 8.12
N HIS A 40 20.29 0.10 8.25
CA HIS A 40 20.28 1.00 9.40
C HIS A 40 19.99 0.26 10.72
N PHE A 41 19.04 -0.69 10.71
CA PHE A 41 18.71 -1.52 11.85
C PHE A 41 19.89 -2.40 12.30
N PHE A 42 20.60 -3.05 11.37
CA PHE A 42 21.75 -3.89 11.74
C PHE A 42 22.92 -3.07 12.28
N GLN A 43 23.09 -1.83 11.81
CA GLN A 43 24.15 -0.95 12.30
C GLN A 43 23.82 -0.31 13.66
N SER A 44 22.56 0.05 13.90
CA SER A 44 22.20 0.93 15.03
C SER A 44 21.10 0.41 15.95
N SER A 45 20.48 -0.72 15.61
CA SER A 45 19.27 -1.27 16.25
C SER A 45 18.07 -0.30 16.31
N LYS A 46 18.05 0.74 15.46
CA LYS A 46 17.00 1.77 15.41
C LYS A 46 16.21 1.74 14.10
N SER A 47 15.02 2.33 14.13
CA SER A 47 14.19 2.58 12.95
C SER A 47 14.75 3.71 12.10
N LEU A 48 14.70 3.56 10.78
CA LEU A 48 14.98 4.66 9.86
C LEU A 48 13.74 5.58 9.73
N ASP A 49 13.94 6.88 9.88
CA ASP A 49 12.87 7.87 9.74
C ASP A 49 12.35 7.98 8.29
N LEU A 50 11.08 8.36 8.14
CA LEU A 50 10.40 8.54 6.85
C LEU A 50 11.14 9.52 5.93
N THR A 51 11.63 10.63 6.47
CA THR A 51 12.33 11.67 5.69
C THR A 51 13.62 11.10 5.11
N LYS A 52 14.43 10.45 5.96
CA LYS A 52 15.70 9.82 5.55
C LYS A 52 15.45 8.74 4.49
N LEU A 53 14.44 7.90 4.71
CA LEU A 53 14.09 6.83 3.78
C LEU A 53 13.58 7.37 2.44
N TYR A 54 12.80 8.46 2.45
CA TYR A 54 12.39 9.15 1.23
C TYR A 54 13.60 9.67 0.44
N HIS A 55 14.54 10.38 1.10
CA HIS A 55 15.75 10.88 0.43
C HIS A 55 16.63 9.76 -0.12
N ALA A 56 16.69 8.61 0.55
CA ALA A 56 17.43 7.44 0.08
C ALA A 56 16.80 6.77 -1.17
N THR A 57 15.51 6.98 -1.42
CA THR A 57 14.76 6.25 -2.46
C THR A 57 14.27 7.13 -3.60
N LYS A 58 14.10 8.45 -3.42
CA LYS A 58 13.45 9.37 -4.36
C LYS A 58 14.06 9.40 -5.78
N ASP A 59 15.37 9.14 -5.90
CA ASP A 59 16.08 9.18 -7.16
C ASP A 59 16.23 7.81 -7.83
N SER A 60 15.75 6.75 -7.19
CA SER A 60 15.78 5.39 -7.73
C SER A 60 14.74 5.18 -8.83
N ASP A 61 15.04 4.29 -9.77
CA ASP A 61 14.10 3.84 -10.81
C ASP A 61 12.84 3.24 -10.20
N ALA A 62 12.99 2.47 -9.10
CA ALA A 62 11.86 1.87 -8.39
C ALA A 62 10.87 2.92 -7.84
N TYR A 63 11.37 4.07 -7.38
CA TYR A 63 10.52 5.16 -6.91
C TYR A 63 9.80 5.87 -8.05
N ARG A 64 10.52 6.12 -9.15
CA ARG A 64 10.02 6.85 -10.33
C ARG A 64 9.11 6.00 -11.23
N ALA A 65 9.13 4.68 -11.08
CA ALA A 65 8.28 3.74 -11.81
C ALA A 65 6.78 3.82 -11.41
N LEU A 66 6.44 4.53 -10.34
CA LEU A 66 5.08 4.71 -9.83
C LEU A 66 4.77 6.20 -9.66
N PRO A 67 3.49 6.61 -9.59
CA PRO A 67 3.13 7.97 -9.23
C PRO A 67 3.77 8.38 -7.91
N THR A 68 4.38 9.57 -7.85
CA THR A 68 5.08 10.09 -6.66
C THR A 68 4.30 9.90 -5.35
N LYS A 69 2.99 10.15 -5.39
CA LYS A 69 2.12 10.00 -4.21
C LYS A 69 1.94 8.54 -3.80
N VAL A 70 1.82 7.64 -4.76
CA VAL A 70 1.77 6.18 -4.53
C VAL A 70 3.09 5.69 -3.94
N SER A 71 4.23 6.11 -4.50
CA SER A 71 5.56 5.77 -3.99
C SER A 71 5.74 6.23 -2.54
N LYS A 72 5.29 7.45 -2.19
CA LYS A 72 5.29 7.95 -0.81
C LYS A 72 4.43 7.10 0.13
N GLN A 73 3.26 6.61 -0.33
CA GLN A 73 2.41 5.75 0.50
C GLN A 73 3.09 4.41 0.80
N ILE A 74 3.74 3.79 -0.18
CA ILE A 74 4.49 2.54 0.01
C ILE A 74 5.57 2.71 1.08
N ILE A 75 6.35 3.80 1.01
CA ILE A 75 7.37 4.11 2.00
C ILE A 75 6.75 4.34 3.39
N LYS A 76 5.66 5.09 3.48
CA LYS A 76 4.94 5.32 4.75
C LYS A 76 4.47 4.01 5.38
N CYS A 77 3.89 3.11 4.59
CA CYS A 77 3.46 1.79 5.07
C CYS A 77 4.63 0.96 5.60
N LEU A 78 5.80 1.00 4.93
CA LEU A 78 6.98 0.31 5.40
C LEU A 78 7.49 0.88 6.74
N VAL A 79 7.55 2.21 6.88
CA VAL A 79 7.92 2.86 8.16
C VAL A 79 6.97 2.45 9.27
N ALA A 80 5.66 2.44 9.00
CA ALA A 80 4.66 1.96 9.95
C ALA A 80 4.88 0.48 10.32
N THR A 81 5.24 -0.37 9.35
CA THR A 81 5.56 -1.79 9.58
C THR A 81 6.75 -1.94 10.53
N TRP A 82 7.82 -1.17 10.32
CA TRP A 82 8.98 -1.15 11.22
C TRP A 82 8.62 -0.66 12.62
N ARG A 83 7.81 0.40 12.72
CA ARG A 83 7.31 0.90 14.02
C ARG A 83 6.53 -0.18 14.77
N SER A 84 5.65 -0.91 14.09
CA SER A 84 4.91 -2.03 14.68
C SER A 84 5.84 -3.15 15.13
N TYR A 85 6.92 -3.46 14.39
CA TYR A 85 7.92 -4.41 14.84
C TYR A 85 8.58 -3.98 16.17
N PHE A 86 9.02 -2.73 16.29
CA PHE A 86 9.62 -2.24 17.54
C PHE A 86 8.64 -2.26 18.72
N GLN A 87 7.38 -1.88 18.49
CA GLN A 87 6.32 -1.96 19.50
C GLN A 87 6.09 -3.42 19.94
N ALA A 88 5.97 -4.34 18.99
CA ALA A 88 5.81 -5.76 19.28
C ALA A 88 7.01 -6.34 20.04
N MET A 89 8.23 -5.96 19.68
CA MET A 89 9.45 -6.36 20.39
C MET A 89 9.48 -5.84 21.83
N GLY A 90 9.07 -4.59 22.06
CA GLY A 90 8.98 -4.01 23.38
C GLY A 90 7.96 -4.73 24.28
N GLU A 91 6.78 -5.03 23.74
CA GLU A 91 5.74 -5.78 24.47
C GLU A 91 6.16 -7.23 24.71
N TRP A 92 6.76 -7.90 23.72
CA TRP A 92 7.28 -9.26 23.85
C TRP A 92 8.38 -9.35 24.93
N SER A 93 9.24 -8.34 25.05
CA SER A 93 10.28 -8.32 26.09
C SER A 93 9.72 -8.25 27.51
N LYS A 94 8.50 -7.70 27.69
CA LYS A 94 7.83 -7.59 28.99
C LYS A 94 6.90 -8.78 29.25
N HIS A 95 6.23 -9.24 28.20
CA HIS A 95 5.16 -10.24 28.27
C HIS A 95 5.32 -11.29 27.15
N PRO A 96 6.38 -12.12 27.19
CA PRO A 96 6.67 -13.07 26.10
C PRO A 96 5.55 -14.08 25.88
N GLY A 97 4.82 -14.45 26.94
CA GLY A 97 3.68 -15.39 26.87
C GLY A 97 2.45 -14.89 26.09
N LYS A 98 2.35 -13.59 25.79
CA LYS A 98 1.28 -13.05 24.90
C LYS A 98 1.52 -13.33 23.42
N PHE A 99 2.69 -13.87 23.07
CA PHE A 99 3.09 -14.10 21.69
C PHE A 99 3.40 -15.57 21.44
N LEU A 100 3.10 -16.04 20.24
CA LEU A 100 3.47 -17.39 19.78
C LEU A 100 4.99 -17.54 19.54
N GLY A 101 5.75 -16.45 19.64
CA GLY A 101 7.19 -16.44 19.46
C GLY A 101 7.75 -15.02 19.38
N LYS A 102 9.08 -14.92 19.31
CA LYS A 102 9.78 -13.64 19.20
C LYS A 102 9.37 -12.90 17.90
N PRO A 103 8.95 -11.62 17.97
CA PRO A 103 8.66 -10.83 16.78
C PRO A 103 9.85 -10.78 15.82
N LYS A 104 9.56 -10.75 14.52
CA LYS A 104 10.57 -10.81 13.46
C LYS A 104 10.56 -9.52 12.65
N ILE A 105 11.74 -9.08 12.23
CA ILE A 105 11.88 -7.91 11.35
C ILE A 105 11.18 -8.13 10.00
N PRO A 106 10.73 -7.05 9.33
CA PRO A 106 10.15 -7.13 8.00
C PRO A 106 11.08 -7.83 6.99
N LYS A 107 10.55 -8.82 6.29
CA LYS A 107 11.26 -9.59 5.26
C LYS A 107 11.19 -8.88 3.90
N TYR A 108 12.14 -9.20 3.03
CA TYR A 108 11.97 -8.93 1.60
C TYR A 108 10.89 -9.82 1.02
N LYS A 109 10.26 -9.34 -0.04
CA LYS A 109 9.34 -10.11 -0.88
C LYS A 109 10.14 -10.93 -1.88
N ASP A 110 9.50 -11.94 -2.46
CA ASP A 110 10.16 -12.77 -3.48
C ASP A 110 10.58 -11.94 -4.70
N LYS A 111 11.76 -12.24 -5.26
CA LYS A 111 12.36 -11.46 -6.36
C LYS A 111 11.49 -11.49 -7.62
N THR A 112 10.86 -12.62 -7.92
CA THR A 112 10.13 -12.85 -9.19
C THR A 112 8.62 -12.90 -8.99
N GLN A 113 8.16 -13.68 -8.01
CA GLN A 113 6.76 -13.92 -7.70
C GLN A 113 6.20 -12.92 -6.68
N GLY A 114 7.07 -12.15 -6.02
CA GLY A 114 6.65 -11.21 -5.00
C GLY A 114 5.78 -10.09 -5.57
N ARG A 115 4.69 -9.78 -4.87
CA ARG A 115 3.82 -8.63 -5.14
C ARG A 115 3.59 -7.83 -3.87
N ASN A 116 3.36 -6.53 -4.03
CA ASN A 116 3.02 -5.65 -2.93
C ASN A 116 1.71 -4.93 -3.21
N VAL A 117 1.02 -4.53 -2.14
CA VAL A 117 -0.15 -3.65 -2.24
C VAL A 117 0.25 -2.34 -2.90
N VAL A 118 -0.63 -1.81 -3.75
CA VAL A 118 -0.47 -0.49 -4.37
C VAL A 118 -1.52 0.42 -3.79
N ILE A 119 -1.13 1.57 -3.24
CA ILE A 119 -2.05 2.44 -2.49
C ILE A 119 -2.09 3.80 -3.17
N TYR A 120 -3.24 4.13 -3.74
CA TYR A 120 -3.56 5.42 -4.31
C TYR A 120 -4.29 6.25 -3.27
N SER A 121 -3.68 7.33 -2.79
CA SER A 121 -4.40 8.30 -1.96
C SER A 121 -5.45 9.03 -2.79
N LYS A 122 -6.40 9.70 -2.14
CA LYS A 122 -7.43 10.52 -2.82
C LYS A 122 -6.87 11.48 -3.88
N GLU A 123 -5.66 12.03 -3.69
CA GLU A 123 -5.04 12.96 -4.63
C GLU A 123 -4.34 12.27 -5.81
N SER A 124 -4.37 10.93 -5.84
CA SER A 124 -3.84 10.08 -6.92
C SER A 124 -4.96 9.48 -7.77
N VAL A 125 -6.22 9.87 -7.49
CA VAL A 125 -7.43 9.54 -8.26
C VAL A 125 -7.91 10.79 -8.98
N TYR A 126 -8.29 10.68 -10.26
CA TYR A 126 -8.77 11.82 -11.04
C TYR A 126 -10.16 12.27 -10.58
N ARG A 127 -10.24 13.48 -10.00
CA ARG A 127 -11.49 14.04 -9.47
C ARG A 127 -12.58 14.23 -10.52
N ALA A 128 -12.20 14.64 -11.74
CA ALA A 128 -13.16 14.86 -12.82
C ALA A 128 -13.86 13.55 -13.22
N SER A 129 -13.10 12.46 -13.34
CA SER A 129 -13.66 11.12 -13.60
C SER A 129 -14.53 10.64 -12.43
N LEU A 130 -14.11 10.90 -11.19
CA LEU A 130 -14.87 10.46 -10.02
C LEU A 130 -16.26 11.09 -9.95
N LYS A 131 -16.38 12.38 -10.30
CA LYS A 131 -17.68 13.07 -10.40
C LYS A 131 -18.62 12.45 -11.43
N ASN A 132 -18.09 11.74 -12.41
CA ASN A 132 -18.84 11.01 -13.43
C ASN A 132 -19.03 9.52 -13.05
N GLY A 133 -18.81 9.15 -11.78
CA GLY A 133 -18.94 7.77 -11.31
C GLY A 133 -17.79 6.85 -11.75
N ILE A 134 -16.63 7.39 -12.13
CA ILE A 134 -15.47 6.60 -12.59
C ILE A 134 -14.26 6.86 -11.69
N CYS A 135 -13.83 5.83 -10.97
CA CYS A 135 -12.55 5.81 -10.28
C CYS A 135 -11.42 5.58 -11.30
N HIS A 136 -10.72 6.64 -11.69
CA HIS A 136 -9.56 6.57 -12.59
C HIS A 136 -8.25 6.80 -11.81
N LEU A 137 -7.37 5.80 -11.84
CA LEU A 137 -6.10 5.81 -11.10
C LEU A 137 -4.97 6.45 -11.92
N SER A 138 -4.18 7.33 -11.29
CA SER A 138 -3.09 8.05 -11.95
C SER A 138 -1.98 7.14 -12.51
N MET A 139 -1.41 7.55 -13.65
CA MET A 139 -0.41 6.78 -14.44
C MET A 139 -0.83 5.32 -14.70
N SER A 140 -2.11 5.08 -14.92
CA SER A 140 -2.63 3.77 -15.31
C SER A 140 -3.91 3.90 -16.13
N ASP A 141 -4.25 2.84 -16.85
CA ASP A 141 -5.49 2.73 -17.62
C ASP A 141 -6.67 2.19 -16.80
N ILE A 142 -6.47 1.98 -15.50
CA ILE A 142 -7.50 1.43 -14.61
C ILE A 142 -8.59 2.47 -14.39
N LYS A 143 -9.79 2.15 -14.88
CA LYS A 143 -11.03 2.94 -14.74
C LYS A 143 -12.14 2.03 -14.27
N ILE A 144 -12.68 2.28 -13.08
CA ILE A 144 -13.67 1.41 -12.46
C ILE A 144 -14.94 2.22 -12.17
N PRO A 145 -16.13 1.72 -12.53
CA PRO A 145 -17.38 2.37 -12.15
C PRO A 145 -17.58 2.28 -10.64
N VAL A 146 -17.91 3.41 -10.02
CA VAL A 146 -18.12 3.52 -8.57
C VAL A 146 -19.30 4.44 -8.28
N VAL A 147 -20.00 4.17 -7.18
CA VAL A 147 -21.12 5.00 -6.68
C VAL A 147 -20.68 5.71 -5.40
N VAL A 148 -19.62 6.51 -5.51
CA VAL A 148 -19.05 7.27 -4.39
C VAL A 148 -18.56 8.65 -4.83
N ASP A 149 -18.89 9.68 -4.05
CA ASP A 149 -18.48 11.06 -4.36
C ASP A 149 -17.08 11.38 -3.85
N THR A 150 -16.65 10.72 -2.77
CA THR A 150 -15.36 10.95 -2.13
C THR A 150 -14.68 9.63 -1.81
N VAL A 151 -13.45 9.50 -2.29
CA VAL A 151 -12.56 8.38 -1.95
C VAL A 151 -11.52 8.84 -0.92
N ILE A 152 -11.17 7.96 0.00
CA ILE A 152 -10.08 8.14 0.97
C ILE A 152 -8.80 7.59 0.36
N GLU A 153 -8.86 6.34 -0.08
CA GLU A 153 -7.79 5.64 -0.77
C GLU A 153 -8.37 4.57 -1.69
N VAL A 154 -7.59 4.18 -2.69
CA VAL A 154 -7.86 3.01 -3.54
C VAL A 154 -6.67 2.08 -3.43
N ARG A 155 -6.92 0.80 -3.17
CA ARG A 155 -5.86 -0.20 -3.01
C ARG A 155 -5.98 -1.26 -4.08
N ILE A 156 -4.86 -1.57 -4.73
CA ILE A 156 -4.72 -2.79 -5.54
C ILE A 156 -4.08 -3.83 -4.63
N VAL A 157 -4.87 -4.82 -4.21
CA VAL A 157 -4.46 -5.87 -3.27
C VAL A 157 -4.20 -7.17 -4.04
N PRO A 158 -2.94 -7.66 -4.08
CA PRO A 158 -2.66 -8.99 -4.63
C PRO A 158 -3.31 -10.07 -3.76
N ALA A 159 -4.05 -10.99 -4.39
CA ALA A 159 -4.61 -12.20 -3.78
C ALA A 159 -4.13 -13.45 -4.54
N THR A 160 -4.44 -14.64 -4.03
CA THR A 160 -3.89 -15.92 -4.53
C THR A 160 -4.04 -16.14 -6.04
N SER A 161 -5.17 -15.72 -6.63
CA SER A 161 -5.47 -15.95 -8.05
C SER A 161 -6.00 -14.71 -8.79
N CYS A 162 -6.08 -13.57 -8.10
CA CYS A 162 -6.67 -12.34 -8.62
C CYS A 162 -6.06 -11.11 -7.94
N TYR A 163 -6.44 -9.93 -8.43
CA TYR A 163 -6.30 -8.68 -7.70
C TYR A 163 -7.67 -8.22 -7.21
N ILE A 164 -7.69 -7.59 -6.05
CA ILE A 164 -8.88 -6.91 -5.55
C ILE A 164 -8.57 -5.43 -5.56
N ILE A 165 -9.37 -4.65 -6.28
CA ILE A 165 -9.33 -3.20 -6.21
C ILE A 165 -10.35 -2.76 -5.17
N GLU A 166 -9.84 -2.20 -4.08
CA GLU A 166 -10.61 -1.75 -2.94
C GLU A 166 -10.71 -0.24 -2.96
N VAL A 167 -11.92 0.28 -3.15
CA VAL A 167 -12.22 1.72 -3.08
C VAL A 167 -12.72 2.01 -1.67
N VAL A 168 -11.89 2.68 -0.87
CA VAL A 168 -12.20 3.03 0.51
C VAL A 168 -12.82 4.42 0.57
N TYR A 169 -13.98 4.54 1.19
CA TYR A 169 -14.72 5.81 1.29
C TYR A 169 -15.44 5.93 2.63
N GLU A 170 -15.90 7.14 2.93
CA GLU A 170 -16.75 7.40 4.10
C GLU A 170 -18.20 7.53 3.65
N LYS A 171 -19.10 6.77 4.30
CA LYS A 171 -20.53 6.97 4.19
C LYS A 171 -20.98 7.91 5.30
N THR A 172 -21.49 9.08 4.91
CA THR A 172 -22.23 9.97 5.81
C THR A 172 -23.55 9.28 6.10
N ASN A 173 -23.83 8.98 7.37
CA ASN A 173 -25.15 8.51 7.76
C ASN A 173 -26.10 9.71 7.62
N GLN A 174 -26.95 9.72 6.59
CA GLN A 174 -28.12 10.57 6.63
C GLN A 174 -29.04 10.00 7.73
N PRO A 175 -29.59 10.83 8.64
CA PRO A 175 -30.61 10.35 9.56
C PRO A 175 -31.78 9.79 8.75
N GLN A 176 -32.19 8.56 9.05
CA GLN A 176 -33.45 8.02 8.52
C GLN A 176 -34.56 8.92 9.02
N ILE A 177 -35.17 9.67 8.11
CA ILE A 177 -36.44 10.34 8.37
C ILE A 177 -37.47 9.20 8.33
N ASN A 178 -37.93 8.78 9.50
CA ASN A 178 -39.12 7.94 9.66
C ASN A 178 -40.37 8.78 9.36
#